data_AF-A0A242FM64-F1
#
_entry.id   AF-A0A242FM64-F1
#
_cell.length_a   1.000
_cell.length_b   1.000
_cell.length_c   1.000
_cell.angle_alpha   90.00
_cell.angle_beta   90.00
_cell.angle_gamma   90.00
#
_symmetry.space_group_name_H-M   'P 1'
#
loop_
_entity.id
_entity.type
_entity.pdbx_description
1 polymer ?
#
loop_
_entity_poly.entity_id
_entity_poly.type
_entity_poly.pdbx_seq_one_letter_code
_entity_poly.pdbx_strand_id
1 'polypeptide(L)'
;MKLFKKIFFAFVFLIASYCVLLTITFVIPQHSIESNAEKSLQMVEKEGMYPSINQGNMLGTRLDNFTDHLMIRKTKADPELNPLENAMSMADYPRYWHGYQLFLRPLLLVMSLGSIRMIYAAVLFLLIGLTSYFLIKRSDIYLAIALLISLVIGNAAIFFFSMQFSNIWILTLLSVLLFLTKPQLFKTNQQLFLYFFVIGSLANFFDLLTTPVISWGIPVIIIYYVTNKYLMDKRSSLSKQVGSFVFTGIFWGLGYGLTWVTKWILSSIILNKNIVKDAINQILFRTEGNDKYPLHRLEMLKSNIRLMYPKVAILLLLITCLVFLYFAYRKRNSWRPFQLLVLFVLAAVTPYIWYNILANHSQIHYWFTYRTQIITSFAILSAFAFLIPPEKSKDELNYF
;
A
#
# COMPACT_ATOMS: atom_id res chain seq x y z
N MET A 1 1.04 -24.72 -16.23
CA MET A 1 1.86 -24.08 -17.30
C MET A 1 1.34 -22.71 -17.74
N LYS A 2 0.04 -22.51 -18.04
CA LYS A 2 -0.47 -21.21 -18.55
C LYS A 2 -0.24 -20.01 -17.60
N LEU A 3 -0.50 -20.15 -16.29
CA LEU A 3 -0.31 -19.06 -15.31
C LEU A 3 1.16 -18.65 -15.16
N PHE A 4 2.06 -19.60 -14.94
CA PHE A 4 3.49 -19.33 -14.80
C PHE A 4 4.09 -18.62 -16.03
N LYS A 5 3.67 -19.03 -17.24
CA LYS A 5 4.06 -18.34 -18.48
C LYS A 5 3.61 -16.87 -18.46
N LYS A 6 2.35 -16.59 -18.09
CA LYS A 6 1.85 -15.22 -17.97
C LYS A 6 2.60 -14.40 -16.92
N ILE A 7 2.87 -14.99 -15.76
CA ILE A 7 3.63 -14.32 -14.68
C ILE A 7 5.05 -14.00 -15.14
N PHE A 8 5.72 -14.94 -15.80
CA PHE A 8 7.06 -14.71 -16.33
C PHE A 8 7.10 -13.52 -17.30
N PHE A 9 6.22 -13.50 -18.31
CA PHE A 9 6.18 -12.38 -19.27
C PHE A 9 5.79 -11.06 -18.61
N ALA A 10 4.81 -11.07 -17.70
CA ALA A 10 4.44 -9.87 -16.95
C ALA A 10 5.62 -9.36 -16.12
N PHE A 11 6.36 -10.25 -15.45
CA PHE A 11 7.52 -9.88 -14.64
C PHE A 11 8.66 -9.28 -15.49
N VAL A 12 9.03 -9.94 -16.59
CA VAL A 12 10.06 -9.43 -17.51
C VAL A 12 9.65 -8.06 -18.06
N PHE A 13 8.39 -7.91 -18.47
CA PHE A 13 7.87 -6.64 -18.96
C PHE A 13 7.92 -5.54 -17.89
N LEU A 14 7.54 -5.84 -16.65
CA LEU A 14 7.58 -4.89 -15.54
C LEU A 14 9.02 -4.45 -15.25
N ILE A 15 9.96 -5.38 -15.09
CA ILE A 15 11.37 -5.05 -14.81
C ILE A 15 11.98 -4.22 -15.94
N ALA A 16 11.76 -4.62 -17.20
CA ALA A 16 12.23 -3.85 -18.35
C ALA A 16 11.63 -2.43 -18.36
N SER A 17 10.33 -2.31 -18.09
CA SER A 17 9.64 -1.01 -18.01
C SER A 17 10.20 -0.14 -16.89
N TYR A 18 10.46 -0.71 -15.71
CA TYR A 18 11.04 0.02 -14.57
C TYR A 18 12.42 0.58 -14.91
N CYS A 19 13.30 -0.24 -15.50
CA CYS A 19 14.61 0.21 -15.95
C CYS A 19 14.51 1.32 -16.99
N VAL A 20 13.70 1.14 -18.03
CA VAL A 20 13.55 2.12 -19.11
C VAL A 20 12.97 3.44 -18.58
N LEU A 21 11.88 3.40 -17.82
CA LEU A 21 11.22 4.59 -17.29
C LEU A 21 12.15 5.37 -16.33
N LEU A 22 12.88 4.68 -15.46
CA LEU A 22 13.84 5.34 -14.59
C LEU A 22 15.02 5.94 -15.37
N THR A 23 15.58 5.22 -16.35
CA THR A 23 16.64 5.76 -17.20
C THR A 23 16.19 7.03 -17.91
N ILE A 24 14.99 7.03 -18.52
CA ILE A 24 14.40 8.23 -19.15
C ILE A 24 14.26 9.37 -18.14
N THR A 25 13.84 9.07 -16.91
CA THR A 25 13.70 10.07 -15.85
C THR A 25 15.05 10.75 -15.53
N PHE A 26 16.16 10.00 -15.60
CA PHE A 26 17.51 10.52 -15.36
C PHE A 26 18.19 11.15 -16.60
N VAL A 27 17.53 11.15 -17.76
CA VAL A 27 17.95 11.98 -18.92
C VAL A 27 17.70 13.47 -18.65
N ILE A 28 16.72 13.80 -17.80
CA ILE A 28 16.42 15.19 -17.44
C ILE A 28 17.69 15.86 -16.85
N PRO A 29 18.18 16.98 -17.39
CA PRO A 29 19.39 17.62 -16.89
C PRO A 29 19.26 18.08 -15.43
N GLN A 30 20.30 17.84 -14.62
CA GLN A 30 20.28 18.15 -13.18
C GLN A 30 20.03 19.64 -12.90
N HIS A 31 20.67 20.53 -13.66
CA HIS A 31 20.53 21.98 -13.49
C HIS A 31 19.08 22.47 -13.68
N SER A 32 18.26 21.74 -14.46
CA SER A 32 16.87 22.13 -14.73
C SER A 32 15.93 21.87 -13.53
N ILE A 33 16.31 20.97 -12.61
CA ILE A 33 15.50 20.65 -11.42
C ILE A 33 16.10 21.20 -10.12
N GLU A 34 17.36 21.63 -10.15
CA GLU A 34 18.17 21.98 -8.97
C GLU A 34 17.51 23.07 -8.11
N SER A 35 17.09 24.18 -8.72
CA SER A 35 16.46 25.29 -7.98
C SER A 35 15.20 24.85 -7.21
N ASN A 36 14.33 24.04 -7.83
CA ASN A 36 13.12 23.55 -7.18
C ASN A 36 13.42 22.45 -6.15
N ALA A 37 14.42 21.61 -6.40
CA ALA A 37 14.89 20.63 -5.43
C ALA A 37 15.45 21.31 -4.17
N GLU A 38 16.28 22.34 -4.32
CA GLU A 38 16.83 23.12 -3.19
C GLU A 38 15.74 23.83 -2.40
N LYS A 39 14.82 24.53 -3.06
CA LYS A 39 13.64 25.14 -2.40
C LYS A 39 12.85 24.11 -1.61
N SER A 40 12.71 22.90 -2.14
CA SER A 40 12.02 21.80 -1.48
C SER A 40 12.75 21.33 -0.21
N LEU A 41 14.07 21.18 -0.27
CA LEU A 41 14.89 20.80 0.89
C LEU A 41 14.82 21.86 1.99
N GLN A 42 15.01 23.14 1.64
CA GLN A 42 14.89 24.26 2.57
C GLN A 42 13.51 24.35 3.22
N MET A 43 12.44 24.06 2.47
CA MET A 43 11.08 24.00 3.01
C MET A 43 10.97 22.92 4.09
N VAL A 44 11.44 21.71 3.80
CA VAL A 44 11.38 20.58 4.74
C VAL A 44 12.22 20.83 5.99
N GLU A 45 13.39 21.45 5.85
CA GLU A 45 14.22 21.85 6.99
C GLU A 45 13.50 22.84 7.92
N LYS A 46 12.78 23.83 7.35
CA LYS A 46 11.97 24.80 8.11
C LYS A 46 10.76 24.16 8.80
N GLU A 47 10.09 23.21 8.14
CA GLU A 47 8.98 22.44 8.74
C GLU A 47 9.45 21.48 9.85
N GLY A 48 10.73 21.11 9.83
CA GLY A 48 11.31 20.07 10.67
C GLY A 48 11.13 18.67 10.08
N MET A 49 11.90 17.71 10.58
CA MET A 49 11.96 16.34 10.02
C MET A 49 10.80 15.44 10.44
N TYR A 50 10.16 15.75 11.57
CA TYR A 50 9.06 14.95 12.14
C TYR A 50 7.97 15.82 12.78
N PRO A 51 7.42 16.84 12.08
CA PRO A 51 6.35 17.66 12.63
C PRO A 51 5.08 16.82 12.85
N SER A 52 4.25 17.24 13.79
CA SER A 52 2.98 16.57 14.10
C SER A 52 1.82 17.53 13.85
N ILE A 53 0.79 17.07 13.14
CA ILE A 53 -0.38 17.90 12.80
C ILE A 53 -1.40 18.01 13.94
N ASN A 54 -1.38 17.09 14.91
CA ASN A 54 -2.28 17.08 16.06
C ASN A 54 -1.52 16.87 17.37
N GLN A 55 -1.49 17.89 18.23
CA GLN A 55 -0.81 17.83 19.53
C GLN A 55 -1.45 16.80 20.49
N GLY A 56 -2.74 16.49 20.37
CA GLY A 56 -3.41 15.46 21.15
C GLY A 56 -3.07 14.03 20.71
N ASN A 57 -2.43 13.85 19.54
CA ASN A 57 -1.96 12.57 19.02
C ASN A 57 -0.65 12.74 18.24
N MET A 58 0.39 13.26 18.90
CA MET A 58 1.63 13.66 18.22
C MET A 58 2.26 12.49 17.43
N LEU A 59 2.43 11.33 18.06
CA LEU A 59 3.07 10.19 17.40
C LEU A 59 2.23 9.62 16.24
N GLY A 60 0.90 9.55 16.40
CA GLY A 60 0.02 9.03 15.35
C GLY A 60 -0.18 10.03 14.21
N THR A 61 0.14 11.31 14.46
CA THR A 61 0.01 12.38 13.47
C THR A 61 1.32 12.97 12.97
N ARG A 62 2.41 12.27 13.24
CA ARG A 62 3.76 12.61 12.77
C ARG A 62 3.86 12.45 11.25
N LEU A 63 4.34 13.49 10.58
CA LEU A 63 4.75 13.46 9.18
C LEU A 63 6.16 12.84 9.06
N ASP A 64 6.43 12.17 7.93
CA ASP A 64 7.75 11.65 7.59
C ASP A 64 8.49 12.58 6.63
N ASN A 65 8.75 13.80 7.11
CA ASN A 65 9.52 14.78 6.38
C ASN A 65 10.97 14.31 6.15
N PHE A 66 11.49 13.44 7.03
CA PHE A 66 12.78 12.79 6.81
C PHE A 66 12.82 11.99 5.51
N THR A 67 11.82 11.16 5.25
CA THR A 67 11.79 10.39 4.01
C THR A 67 11.48 11.27 2.82
N ASP A 68 10.58 12.25 2.89
CA ASP A 68 10.35 13.20 1.79
C ASP A 68 11.66 13.97 1.44
N HIS A 69 12.44 14.39 2.44
CA HIS A 69 13.75 15.00 2.25
C HIS A 69 14.75 14.03 1.58
N LEU A 70 14.78 12.78 2.03
CA LEU A 70 15.57 11.72 1.39
C LEU A 70 15.18 11.54 -0.08
N MET A 71 13.87 11.53 -0.38
CA MET A 71 13.33 11.35 -1.73
C MET A 71 13.77 12.48 -2.68
N ILE A 72 13.75 13.73 -2.21
CA ILE A 72 14.26 14.88 -2.97
C ILE A 72 15.78 14.75 -3.17
N ARG A 73 16.55 14.39 -2.14
CA ARG A 73 18.01 14.18 -2.30
C ARG A 73 18.35 13.08 -3.29
N LYS A 74 17.49 12.07 -3.45
CA LYS A 74 17.68 10.98 -4.44
C LYS A 74 17.38 11.41 -5.87
N THR A 75 16.94 12.65 -6.08
CA THR A 75 16.87 13.25 -7.41
C THR A 75 18.25 13.65 -7.92
N LYS A 76 19.32 13.74 -7.11
CA LYS A 76 20.62 14.18 -7.60
C LYS A 76 21.23 13.18 -8.58
N ALA A 77 21.55 13.63 -9.80
CA ALA A 77 22.36 12.87 -10.75
C ALA A 77 23.85 13.14 -10.54
N ASP A 78 24.67 12.09 -10.64
CA ASP A 78 26.12 12.16 -10.72
C ASP A 78 26.54 12.41 -12.17
N PRO A 79 27.28 13.51 -12.48
CA PRO A 79 27.70 13.81 -13.84
C PRO A 79 28.66 12.78 -14.44
N GLU A 80 29.33 11.97 -13.61
CA GLU A 80 30.25 10.92 -14.07
C GLU A 80 29.52 9.64 -14.49
N LEU A 81 28.22 9.52 -14.16
CA LEU A 81 27.41 8.35 -14.48
C LEU A 81 26.46 8.63 -15.64
N ASN A 82 26.27 7.64 -16.51
CA ASN A 82 25.24 7.72 -17.55
C ASN A 82 23.82 7.62 -16.92
N PRO A 83 22.74 7.95 -17.65
CA PRO A 83 21.38 7.94 -17.09
C PRO A 83 20.93 6.60 -16.50
N LEU A 84 21.35 5.46 -17.08
CA LEU A 84 21.03 4.14 -16.58
C LEU A 84 21.75 3.86 -15.25
N GLU A 85 23.04 4.20 -15.18
CA GLU A 85 23.83 4.08 -13.95
C GLU A 85 23.28 4.99 -12.85
N ASN A 86 22.91 6.23 -13.17
CA ASN A 86 22.24 7.13 -12.23
C ASN A 86 20.91 6.55 -11.72
N ALA A 87 20.08 6.03 -12.62
CA ALA A 87 18.84 5.34 -12.28
C ALA A 87 19.07 4.09 -11.42
N MET A 88 20.20 3.41 -11.57
CA MET A 88 20.54 2.27 -10.73
C MET A 88 21.13 2.67 -9.39
N SER A 89 21.99 3.68 -9.36
CA SER A 89 22.70 4.18 -8.17
C SER A 89 21.77 4.91 -7.21
N MET A 90 20.87 5.75 -7.73
CA MET A 90 19.95 6.57 -6.95
C MET A 90 20.68 7.39 -5.87
N ALA A 91 21.72 8.12 -6.31
CA ALA A 91 22.64 8.86 -5.44
C ALA A 91 23.11 8.00 -4.25
N ASP A 92 23.80 6.89 -4.57
CA ASP A 92 24.33 5.88 -3.64
C ASP A 92 23.28 5.25 -2.71
N TYR A 93 22.06 5.03 -3.23
CA TYR A 93 21.04 4.26 -2.53
C TYR A 93 20.38 3.19 -3.41
N PRO A 94 21.17 2.27 -3.98
CA PRO A 94 20.70 1.33 -5.00
C PRO A 94 19.83 0.19 -4.47
N ARG A 95 19.56 0.12 -3.16
CA ARG A 95 18.78 -0.96 -2.54
C ARG A 95 17.29 -0.92 -2.88
N TYR A 96 16.78 0.23 -3.30
CA TYR A 96 15.38 0.44 -3.66
C TYR A 96 15.25 0.91 -5.12
N TRP A 97 14.08 0.72 -5.71
CA TRP A 97 13.81 1.14 -7.09
C TRP A 97 13.55 2.64 -7.22
N HIS A 98 13.03 3.30 -6.18
CA HIS A 98 12.68 4.72 -6.23
C HIS A 98 11.70 5.09 -7.35
N GLY A 99 10.69 4.26 -7.60
CA GLY A 99 9.74 4.45 -8.69
C GLY A 99 8.97 5.78 -8.64
N TYR A 100 8.88 6.42 -7.47
CA TYR A 100 8.33 7.76 -7.33
C TYR A 100 9.12 8.83 -8.11
N GLN A 101 10.37 8.57 -8.50
CA GLN A 101 11.19 9.48 -9.31
C GLN A 101 10.56 9.73 -10.69
N LEU A 102 9.78 8.77 -11.22
CA LEU A 102 9.04 8.92 -12.48
C LEU A 102 8.14 10.16 -12.50
N PHE A 103 7.65 10.57 -11.34
CA PHE A 103 6.81 11.75 -11.20
C PHE A 103 7.57 12.91 -10.57
N LEU A 104 8.41 12.62 -9.58
CA LEU A 104 9.11 13.66 -8.82
C LEU A 104 10.06 14.49 -9.69
N ARG A 105 10.95 13.86 -10.47
CA ARG A 105 11.93 14.59 -11.30
C ARG A 105 11.24 15.44 -12.38
N PRO A 106 10.27 14.94 -13.16
CA PRO A 106 9.54 15.78 -14.11
C PRO A 106 8.79 16.94 -13.45
N LEU A 107 8.15 16.72 -12.30
CA LEU A 107 7.44 17.81 -11.60
C LEU A 107 8.40 18.88 -11.09
N LEU A 108 9.60 18.50 -10.65
CA LEU A 108 10.63 19.46 -10.22
C LEU A 108 11.13 20.39 -11.32
N LEU A 109 10.84 20.13 -12.60
CA LEU A 109 11.13 21.10 -13.67
C LEU A 109 10.32 22.39 -13.53
N VAL A 110 9.12 22.31 -12.97
CA VAL A 110 8.15 23.42 -12.98
C VAL A 110 7.68 23.83 -11.58
N MET A 111 7.88 23.01 -10.55
CA MET A 111 7.39 23.30 -9.20
C MET A 111 8.23 22.65 -8.10
N SER A 112 8.11 23.18 -6.87
CA SER A 112 8.76 22.61 -5.67
C SER A 112 7.83 21.64 -4.92
N LEU A 113 8.35 20.96 -3.90
CA LEU A 113 7.65 19.97 -3.09
C LEU A 113 6.33 20.49 -2.49
N GLY A 114 6.24 21.77 -2.14
CA GLY A 114 4.99 22.35 -1.64
C GLY A 114 3.83 22.17 -2.63
N SER A 115 4.05 22.52 -3.90
CA SER A 115 3.06 22.31 -4.96
C SER A 115 2.86 20.84 -5.31
N ILE A 116 3.94 20.03 -5.26
CA ILE A 116 3.84 18.59 -5.48
C ILE A 116 2.93 17.95 -4.43
N ARG A 117 3.07 18.30 -3.14
CA ARG A 117 2.17 17.84 -2.07
C ARG A 117 0.71 18.19 -2.36
N MET A 118 0.42 19.37 -2.92
CA MET A 118 -0.94 19.73 -3.33
C MET A 118 -1.48 18.83 -4.45
N ILE A 119 -0.65 18.47 -5.43
CA ILE A 119 -1.04 17.50 -6.49
C ILE A 119 -1.35 16.14 -5.88
N TYR A 120 -0.47 15.65 -5.01
CA TYR A 120 -0.66 14.39 -4.29
C TYR A 120 -1.95 14.38 -3.47
N ALA A 121 -2.24 15.47 -2.75
CA ALA A 121 -3.49 15.65 -2.02
C ALA A 121 -4.71 15.59 -2.96
N ALA A 122 -4.70 16.34 -4.07
CA ALA A 122 -5.79 16.36 -5.04
C ALA A 122 -6.05 14.98 -5.65
N VAL A 123 -4.99 14.26 -6.04
CA VAL A 123 -5.08 12.89 -6.57
C VAL A 123 -5.68 11.95 -5.53
N LEU A 124 -5.23 11.99 -4.28
CA LEU A 124 -5.76 11.13 -3.23
C LEU A 124 -7.23 11.45 -2.92
N PHE A 125 -7.62 12.72 -2.81
CA PHE A 125 -9.02 13.10 -2.61
C PHE A 125 -9.92 12.57 -3.74
N LEU A 126 -9.50 12.75 -4.99
CA LEU A 126 -10.23 12.25 -6.16
C LEU A 126 -10.34 10.72 -6.12
N LEU A 127 -9.23 10.01 -5.85
CA LEU A 127 -9.23 8.55 -5.80
C LEU A 127 -10.07 7.99 -4.64
N ILE A 128 -10.05 8.62 -3.47
CA ILE A 128 -10.91 8.24 -2.34
C ILE A 128 -12.38 8.45 -2.73
N GLY A 129 -12.74 9.61 -3.27
CA GLY A 129 -14.11 9.91 -3.70
C GLY A 129 -14.63 8.95 -4.77
N LEU A 130 -13.83 8.70 -5.82
CA LEU A 130 -14.16 7.74 -6.87
C LEU A 130 -14.29 6.31 -6.32
N THR A 131 -13.39 5.91 -5.42
CA THR A 131 -13.44 4.57 -4.80
C THR A 131 -14.70 4.42 -3.97
N SER A 132 -15.05 5.40 -3.13
CA SER A 132 -16.29 5.39 -2.36
C SER A 132 -17.52 5.34 -3.25
N TYR A 133 -17.57 6.15 -4.32
CA TYR A 133 -18.66 6.11 -5.30
C TYR A 133 -18.82 4.73 -5.93
N PHE A 134 -17.75 4.15 -6.45
CA PHE A 134 -17.81 2.82 -7.08
C PHE A 134 -18.05 1.69 -6.09
N LEU A 135 -17.59 1.80 -4.83
CA LEU A 135 -17.93 0.86 -3.78
C LEU A 135 -19.44 0.86 -3.53
N ILE A 136 -20.06 2.02 -3.36
CA ILE A 136 -21.52 2.12 -3.17
C ILE A 136 -22.24 1.54 -4.39
N LYS A 137 -21.79 1.91 -5.59
CA LYS A 137 -22.42 1.48 -6.85
C LYS A 137 -22.32 -0.02 -7.12
N ARG A 138 -21.21 -0.66 -6.75
CA ARG A 138 -20.92 -2.07 -7.06
C ARG A 138 -21.10 -3.01 -5.87
N SER A 139 -21.36 -2.47 -4.68
CA SER A 139 -21.55 -3.24 -3.45
C SER A 139 -22.65 -2.61 -2.59
N ASP A 140 -22.28 -1.90 -1.53
CA ASP A 140 -23.20 -1.16 -0.68
C ASP A 140 -22.50 0.00 0.04
N ILE A 141 -23.31 0.86 0.65
CA ILE A 141 -22.84 2.00 1.46
C ILE A 141 -22.04 1.57 2.70
N TYR A 142 -22.29 0.38 3.24
CA TYR A 142 -21.65 -0.09 4.47
C TYR A 142 -20.17 -0.39 4.24
N LEU A 143 -19.82 -1.01 3.11
CA LEU A 143 -18.41 -1.22 2.74
C LEU A 143 -17.67 0.10 2.49
N ALA A 144 -18.33 1.08 1.88
CA ALA A 144 -17.76 2.42 1.68
C ALA A 144 -17.50 3.14 3.01
N ILE A 145 -18.48 3.11 3.94
CA ILE A 145 -18.32 3.64 5.30
C ILE A 145 -17.19 2.91 6.03
N ALA A 146 -17.12 1.59 5.93
CA ALA A 146 -16.04 0.79 6.54
C ALA A 146 -14.66 1.25 6.08
N LEU A 147 -14.48 1.53 4.78
CA LEU A 147 -13.22 2.04 4.25
C LEU A 147 -12.90 3.44 4.78
N LEU A 148 -13.87 4.36 4.72
CA LEU A 148 -13.68 5.75 5.17
C LEU A 148 -13.35 5.84 6.66
N ILE A 149 -14.06 5.09 7.52
CA ILE A 149 -13.75 5.03 8.96
C ILE A 149 -12.36 4.42 9.20
N SER A 150 -11.97 3.40 8.42
CA SER A 150 -10.63 2.80 8.54
C SER A 150 -9.53 3.79 8.15
N LEU A 151 -9.76 4.64 7.15
CA LEU A 151 -8.85 5.74 6.78
C LEU A 151 -8.75 6.79 7.89
N VAL A 152 -9.87 7.15 8.54
CA VAL A 152 -9.87 8.06 9.70
C VAL A 152 -9.06 7.49 10.86
N ILE A 153 -9.31 6.23 11.25
CA ILE A 153 -8.54 5.54 12.31
C ILE A 153 -7.05 5.48 11.94
N GLY A 154 -6.75 5.23 10.66
CA GLY A 154 -5.41 5.24 10.09
C GLY A 154 -4.70 6.59 10.04
N ASN A 155 -5.37 7.67 10.44
CA ASN A 155 -4.91 9.05 10.31
C ASN A 155 -4.54 9.44 8.87
N ALA A 156 -5.39 9.07 7.90
CA ALA A 156 -5.15 9.29 6.47
C ALA A 156 -4.96 10.77 6.06
N ALA A 157 -5.36 11.72 6.89
CA ALA A 157 -5.11 13.15 6.68
C ALA A 157 -3.62 13.47 6.43
N ILE A 158 -2.73 12.67 7.00
CA ILE A 158 -1.27 12.80 6.85
C ILE A 158 -0.80 12.42 5.44
N PHE A 159 -1.52 11.54 4.75
CA PHE A 159 -1.12 11.07 3.42
C PHE A 159 -1.06 12.25 2.45
N PHE A 160 -2.00 13.18 2.56
CA PHE A 160 -2.07 14.38 1.72
C PHE A 160 -0.83 15.30 1.82
N PHE A 161 -0.02 15.16 2.86
CA PHE A 161 1.15 16.01 3.11
C PHE A 161 2.49 15.26 3.03
N SER A 162 2.49 13.98 2.62
CA SER A 162 3.72 13.18 2.52
C SER A 162 3.71 12.32 1.27
N MET A 163 4.74 12.45 0.44
CA MET A 163 4.90 11.64 -0.77
C MET A 163 5.10 10.18 -0.41
N GLN A 164 5.92 9.92 0.62
CA GLN A 164 6.21 8.58 1.14
C GLN A 164 4.92 7.79 1.41
N PHE A 165 3.98 8.39 2.14
CA PHE A 165 2.71 7.73 2.45
C PHE A 165 1.75 7.68 1.26
N SER A 166 1.75 8.72 0.42
CA SER A 166 0.80 8.80 -0.68
C SER A 166 1.01 7.74 -1.75
N ASN A 167 2.24 7.44 -2.12
CA ASN A 167 2.55 6.57 -3.27
C ASN A 167 1.87 5.19 -3.15
N ILE A 168 1.98 4.56 -1.98
CA ILE A 168 1.38 3.24 -1.75
C ILE A 168 -0.16 3.30 -1.70
N TRP A 169 -0.73 4.40 -1.22
CA TRP A 169 -2.18 4.60 -1.20
C TRP A 169 -2.76 4.88 -2.58
N ILE A 170 -2.07 5.65 -3.42
CA ILE A 170 -2.44 5.85 -4.83
C ILE A 170 -2.49 4.50 -5.55
N LEU A 171 -1.43 3.68 -5.41
CA LEU A 171 -1.42 2.32 -5.97
C LEU A 171 -2.59 1.47 -5.44
N THR A 172 -2.82 1.51 -4.13
CA THR A 172 -3.89 0.73 -3.48
C THR A 172 -5.27 1.13 -4.02
N LEU A 173 -5.59 2.42 -4.10
CA LEU A 173 -6.88 2.90 -4.57
C LEU A 173 -7.08 2.65 -6.08
N LEU A 174 -6.04 2.83 -6.90
CA LEU A 174 -6.10 2.49 -8.32
C LEU A 174 -6.35 0.98 -8.53
N SER A 175 -5.73 0.14 -7.71
CA SER A 175 -5.93 -1.31 -7.76
C SER A 175 -7.39 -1.69 -7.43
N VAL A 176 -7.98 -1.06 -6.40
CA VAL A 176 -9.41 -1.23 -6.06
C VAL A 176 -10.31 -0.75 -7.20
N LEU A 177 -10.05 0.43 -7.75
CA LEU A 177 -10.83 0.99 -8.85
C LEU A 177 -10.80 0.10 -10.10
N LEU A 178 -9.65 -0.51 -10.42
CA LEU A 178 -9.55 -1.46 -11.51
C LEU A 178 -10.50 -2.66 -11.31
N PHE A 179 -10.57 -3.21 -10.10
CA PHE A 179 -11.53 -4.26 -9.77
C PHE A 179 -12.99 -3.80 -9.90
N LEU A 180 -13.34 -2.64 -9.33
CA LEU A 180 -14.72 -2.15 -9.33
C LEU A 180 -15.22 -1.72 -10.71
N THR A 181 -14.32 -1.28 -11.59
CA THR A 181 -14.66 -0.82 -12.95
C THR A 181 -14.55 -1.93 -14.00
N LYS A 182 -13.65 -2.90 -13.79
CA LYS A 182 -13.38 -4.01 -14.72
C LYS A 182 -13.39 -5.38 -14.02
N PRO A 183 -14.49 -5.78 -13.33
CA PRO A 183 -14.56 -7.04 -12.59
C PRO A 183 -14.30 -8.28 -13.47
N GLN A 184 -14.55 -8.18 -14.78
CA GLN A 184 -14.29 -9.25 -15.76
C GLN A 184 -12.82 -9.67 -15.85
N LEU A 185 -11.89 -8.81 -15.44
CA LEU A 185 -10.47 -9.15 -15.39
C LEU A 185 -10.13 -10.14 -14.27
N PHE A 186 -11.06 -10.39 -13.34
CA PHE A 186 -10.83 -11.15 -12.10
C PHE A 186 -11.72 -12.39 -11.98
N LYS A 187 -12.28 -12.88 -13.10
CA LYS A 187 -13.21 -14.01 -13.13
C LYS A 187 -12.60 -15.34 -12.68
N THR A 188 -11.28 -15.50 -12.80
CA THR A 188 -10.57 -16.74 -12.47
C THR A 188 -9.48 -16.50 -11.43
N ASN A 189 -9.21 -17.52 -10.61
CA ASN A 189 -8.11 -17.48 -9.64
C ASN A 189 -6.76 -17.17 -10.31
N GLN A 190 -6.52 -17.67 -11.52
CA GLN A 190 -5.28 -17.39 -12.26
C GLN A 190 -5.12 -15.89 -12.55
N GLN A 191 -6.20 -15.21 -12.95
CA GLN A 191 -6.15 -13.77 -13.18
C GLN A 191 -5.98 -13.00 -11.88
N LEU A 192 -6.67 -13.43 -10.81
CA LEU A 192 -6.54 -12.83 -9.49
C LEU A 192 -5.10 -12.94 -8.94
N PHE A 193 -4.47 -14.10 -9.12
CA PHE A 193 -3.07 -14.33 -8.71
C PHE A 193 -2.09 -13.51 -9.52
N LEU A 194 -2.26 -13.44 -10.85
CA LEU A 194 -1.44 -12.58 -11.70
C LEU A 194 -1.60 -11.10 -11.32
N TYR A 195 -2.83 -10.66 -11.04
CA TYR A 195 -3.10 -9.30 -10.60
C TYR A 195 -2.34 -8.97 -9.31
N PHE A 196 -2.47 -9.80 -8.26
CA PHE A 196 -1.78 -9.53 -7.01
C PHE A 196 -0.26 -9.63 -7.13
N PHE A 197 0.26 -10.50 -8.01
CA PHE A 197 1.67 -10.50 -8.38
C PHE A 197 2.13 -9.14 -8.95
N VAL A 198 1.38 -8.59 -9.90
CA VAL A 198 1.68 -7.27 -10.49
C VAL A 198 1.60 -6.17 -9.44
N ILE A 199 0.56 -6.17 -8.59
CA ILE A 199 0.43 -5.18 -7.51
C ILE A 199 1.58 -5.28 -6.50
N GLY A 200 2.03 -6.50 -6.15
CA GLY A 200 3.20 -6.69 -5.30
C GLY A 200 4.49 -6.13 -5.91
N SER A 201 4.70 -6.34 -7.21
CA SER A 201 5.83 -5.75 -7.93
C SER A 201 5.78 -4.23 -7.94
N LEU A 202 4.62 -3.64 -8.25
CA LEU A 202 4.42 -2.19 -8.26
C LEU A 202 4.59 -1.58 -6.86
N ALA A 203 4.13 -2.27 -5.82
CA ALA A 203 4.32 -1.84 -4.44
C ALA A 203 5.82 -1.75 -4.11
N ASN A 204 6.63 -2.75 -4.46
CA ASN A 204 8.08 -2.69 -4.27
C ASN A 204 8.75 -1.59 -5.10
N PHE A 205 8.24 -1.33 -6.30
CA PHE A 205 8.79 -0.31 -7.18
C PHE A 205 8.59 1.11 -6.61
N PHE A 206 7.40 1.42 -6.10
CA PHE A 206 7.05 2.77 -5.63
C PHE A 206 7.32 3.03 -4.14
N ASP A 207 7.19 2.02 -3.27
CA ASP A 207 7.21 2.19 -1.82
C ASP A 207 8.60 1.93 -1.21
N LEU A 208 9.01 2.77 -0.26
CA LEU A 208 10.26 2.61 0.50
C LEU A 208 10.02 1.84 1.82
N LEU A 209 9.30 0.71 1.75
CA LEU A 209 8.99 -0.14 2.90
C LEU A 209 8.16 0.58 3.99
N THR A 210 7.17 1.36 3.57
CA THR A 210 6.29 2.10 4.48
C THR A 210 5.26 1.15 5.11
N THR A 211 4.28 0.74 4.30
CA THR A 211 3.15 -0.13 4.66
C THR A 211 2.71 -0.95 3.45
N PRO A 212 3.62 -1.58 2.67
CA PRO A 212 3.34 -2.07 1.32
C PRO A 212 2.17 -3.07 1.25
N VAL A 213 1.95 -3.83 2.32
CA VAL A 213 0.90 -4.86 2.43
C VAL A 213 -0.51 -4.30 2.27
N ILE A 214 -0.75 -2.99 2.47
CA ILE A 214 -2.07 -2.38 2.23
C ILE A 214 -2.51 -2.54 0.77
N SER A 215 -1.57 -2.58 -0.17
CA SER A 215 -1.82 -2.80 -1.59
C SER A 215 -2.37 -4.19 -1.91
N TRP A 216 -2.24 -5.14 -0.98
CA TRP A 216 -2.91 -6.43 -1.03
C TRP A 216 -4.14 -6.48 -0.12
N GLY A 217 -4.00 -6.05 1.13
CA GLY A 217 -5.00 -6.22 2.17
C GLY A 217 -6.31 -5.49 1.89
N ILE A 218 -6.25 -4.23 1.44
CA ILE A 218 -7.47 -3.47 1.14
C ILE A 218 -8.19 -4.04 -0.10
N PRO A 219 -7.50 -4.29 -1.24
CA PRO A 219 -8.18 -4.88 -2.40
C PRO A 219 -8.72 -6.29 -2.14
N VAL A 220 -8.00 -7.16 -1.42
CA VAL A 220 -8.47 -8.54 -1.19
C VAL A 220 -9.74 -8.55 -0.34
N ILE A 221 -9.84 -7.68 0.69
CA ILE A 221 -11.05 -7.54 1.50
C ILE A 221 -12.23 -7.12 0.60
N ILE A 222 -12.05 -6.11 -0.25
CA ILE A 222 -13.10 -5.62 -1.17
C ILE A 222 -13.50 -6.71 -2.16
N ILE A 223 -12.52 -7.36 -2.82
CA ILE A 223 -12.78 -8.40 -3.81
C ILE A 223 -13.62 -9.52 -3.20
N TYR A 224 -13.24 -10.04 -2.03
CA TYR A 224 -13.96 -11.13 -1.39
C TYR A 224 -15.32 -10.69 -0.81
N TYR A 225 -15.44 -9.45 -0.34
CA TYR A 225 -16.72 -8.88 0.07
C TYR A 225 -17.68 -8.81 -1.12
N VAL A 226 -17.28 -8.17 -2.22
CA VAL A 226 -18.15 -7.94 -3.37
C VAL A 226 -18.50 -9.25 -4.07
N THR A 227 -17.52 -10.13 -4.29
CA THR A 227 -17.75 -11.40 -5.01
C THR A 227 -18.71 -12.32 -4.26
N ASN A 228 -18.53 -12.50 -2.95
CA ASN A 228 -19.39 -13.41 -2.18
C ASN A 228 -20.77 -12.82 -1.84
N LYS A 229 -20.90 -11.49 -1.81
CA LYS A 229 -22.17 -10.81 -1.48
C LYS A 229 -23.04 -10.52 -2.70
N TYR A 230 -22.43 -10.16 -3.84
CA TYR A 230 -23.18 -9.62 -4.98
C TYR A 230 -22.92 -10.31 -6.33
N LEU A 231 -21.78 -10.96 -6.55
CA LEU A 231 -21.42 -11.44 -7.91
C LEU A 231 -21.55 -12.95 -8.13
N MET A 232 -21.62 -13.77 -7.07
CA MET A 232 -21.63 -15.24 -7.22
C MET A 232 -23.02 -15.85 -6.99
N ASP A 233 -23.63 -16.37 -8.06
CA ASP A 233 -24.88 -17.16 -8.01
C ASP A 233 -24.69 -18.48 -7.27
N LYS A 234 -23.53 -19.13 -7.45
CA LYS A 234 -23.12 -20.35 -6.73
C LYS A 234 -21.73 -20.18 -6.14
N ARG A 235 -21.64 -20.24 -4.81
CA ARG A 235 -20.38 -20.11 -4.09
C ARG A 235 -19.54 -21.37 -4.20
N SER A 236 -18.23 -21.21 -4.40
CA SER A 236 -17.28 -22.29 -4.18
C SER A 236 -17.23 -22.66 -2.70
N SER A 237 -16.81 -23.90 -2.40
CA SER A 237 -16.59 -24.35 -1.03
C SER A 237 -15.64 -23.42 -0.27
N LEU A 238 -15.85 -23.32 1.05
CA LEU A 238 -15.03 -22.47 1.94
C LEU A 238 -13.53 -22.78 1.80
N SER A 239 -13.17 -24.06 1.73
CA SER A 239 -11.77 -24.50 1.55
C SER A 239 -11.11 -23.92 0.29
N LYS A 240 -11.85 -23.88 -0.83
CA LYS A 240 -11.36 -23.29 -2.09
C LYS A 240 -11.22 -21.77 -1.96
N GLN A 241 -12.12 -21.11 -1.25
CA GLN A 241 -12.04 -19.66 -1.02
C GLN A 241 -10.85 -19.29 -0.15
N VAL A 242 -10.65 -20.01 0.96
CA VAL A 242 -9.49 -19.83 1.86
C VAL A 242 -8.19 -20.11 1.12
N GLY A 243 -8.12 -21.21 0.37
CA GLY A 243 -6.95 -21.51 -0.47
C GLY A 243 -6.65 -20.38 -1.44
N SER A 244 -7.64 -19.94 -2.21
CA SER A 244 -7.49 -18.81 -3.13
C SER A 244 -7.03 -17.54 -2.41
N PHE A 245 -7.61 -17.24 -1.24
CA PHE A 245 -7.26 -16.05 -0.45
C PHE A 245 -5.77 -16.08 -0.07
N VAL A 246 -5.30 -17.20 0.48
CA VAL A 246 -3.89 -17.38 0.85
C VAL A 246 -2.98 -17.23 -0.37
N PHE A 247 -3.35 -17.85 -1.50
CA PHE A 247 -2.56 -17.73 -2.73
C PHE A 247 -2.48 -16.29 -3.25
N THR A 248 -3.52 -15.46 -3.09
CA THR A 248 -3.39 -14.04 -3.46
C THR A 248 -2.26 -13.33 -2.70
N GLY A 249 -2.12 -13.61 -1.40
CA GLY A 249 -1.04 -13.06 -0.57
C GLY A 249 0.34 -13.61 -0.96
N ILE A 250 0.43 -14.91 -1.26
CA ILE A 250 1.66 -15.54 -1.75
C ILE A 250 2.10 -14.90 -3.07
N PHE A 251 1.20 -14.75 -4.04
CA PHE A 251 1.56 -14.16 -5.34
C PHE A 251 1.93 -12.68 -5.22
N TRP A 252 1.25 -11.92 -4.35
CA TRP A 252 1.68 -10.56 -4.00
C TRP A 252 3.09 -10.55 -3.42
N GLY A 253 3.38 -11.42 -2.45
CA GLY A 253 4.70 -11.54 -1.82
C GLY A 253 5.79 -11.94 -2.82
N LEU A 254 5.49 -12.86 -3.75
CA LEU A 254 6.40 -13.23 -4.84
C LEU A 254 6.69 -12.05 -5.77
N GLY A 255 5.66 -11.30 -6.17
CA GLY A 255 5.83 -10.10 -6.99
C GLY A 255 6.70 -9.06 -6.30
N TYR A 256 6.45 -8.80 -5.02
CA TYR A 256 7.23 -7.86 -4.20
C TYR A 256 8.69 -8.31 -4.04
N GLY A 257 8.90 -9.55 -3.57
CA GLY A 257 10.22 -10.09 -3.26
C GLY A 257 11.11 -10.25 -4.49
N LEU A 258 10.59 -10.79 -5.59
CA LEU A 258 11.36 -10.96 -6.83
C LEU A 258 11.76 -9.61 -7.44
N THR A 259 10.86 -8.61 -7.38
CA THR A 259 11.17 -7.25 -7.85
C THR A 259 12.30 -6.63 -7.03
N TRP A 260 12.30 -6.86 -5.71
CA TRP A 260 13.34 -6.34 -4.83
C TRP A 260 14.70 -6.99 -5.09
N VAL A 261 14.76 -8.32 -5.17
CA VAL A 261 15.99 -9.07 -5.46
C VAL A 261 16.56 -8.67 -6.82
N THR A 262 15.70 -8.49 -7.83
CA THR A 262 16.12 -8.09 -9.17
C THR A 262 16.77 -6.71 -9.17
N LYS A 263 16.30 -5.77 -8.34
CA LYS A 263 16.96 -4.47 -8.17
C LYS A 263 18.42 -4.64 -7.75
N TRP A 264 18.67 -5.48 -6.77
CA TRP A 264 20.02 -5.67 -6.23
C TRP A 264 20.94 -6.32 -7.24
N ILE A 265 20.45 -7.32 -7.97
CA ILE A 265 21.22 -8.01 -9.01
C ILE A 265 21.56 -7.03 -10.14
N LEU A 266 20.56 -6.36 -10.71
CA LEU A 266 20.77 -5.41 -11.81
C LEU A 266 21.69 -4.25 -11.41
N SER A 267 21.47 -3.67 -10.23
CA SER A 267 22.33 -2.58 -9.74
C SER A 267 23.75 -3.07 -9.47
N SER A 268 23.94 -4.33 -9.05
CA SER A 268 25.28 -4.87 -8.83
C SER A 268 26.04 -5.04 -10.15
N ILE A 269 25.36 -5.54 -11.18
CA ILE A 269 25.93 -5.73 -12.51
C ILE A 269 26.24 -4.38 -13.15
N ILE A 270 25.28 -3.45 -13.15
CA ILE A 270 25.40 -2.16 -13.84
C ILE A 270 26.41 -1.24 -13.16
N LEU A 271 26.43 -1.19 -11.83
CA LEU A 271 27.33 -0.29 -11.07
C LEU A 271 28.67 -0.94 -10.73
N ASN A 272 28.86 -2.21 -11.07
CA ASN A 272 30.02 -3.02 -10.67
C ASN A 272 30.33 -2.93 -9.16
N LYS A 273 29.28 -2.98 -8.33
CA LYS A 273 29.34 -2.91 -6.85
C LYS A 273 28.58 -4.08 -6.24
N ASN A 274 28.97 -4.59 -5.08
CA ASN A 274 28.25 -5.70 -4.44
C ASN A 274 27.02 -5.21 -3.65
N ILE A 275 25.96 -4.81 -4.38
CA ILE A 275 24.72 -4.31 -3.78
C ILE A 275 23.92 -5.43 -3.13
N VAL A 276 24.02 -6.67 -3.64
CA VAL A 276 23.37 -7.84 -3.05
C VAL A 276 23.82 -8.06 -1.60
N LYS A 277 25.12 -8.00 -1.30
CA LYS A 277 25.65 -8.15 0.06
C LYS A 277 25.12 -7.05 1.00
N ASP A 278 25.14 -5.80 0.55
CA ASP A 278 24.60 -4.67 1.31
C ASP A 278 23.10 -4.84 1.61
N ALA A 279 22.31 -5.27 0.62
CA ALA A 279 20.89 -5.55 0.78
C ALA A 279 20.61 -6.69 1.78
N ILE A 280 21.36 -7.80 1.72
CA ILE A 280 21.22 -8.92 2.67
C ILE A 280 21.51 -8.45 4.09
N ASN A 281 22.62 -7.72 4.30
CA ASN A 281 22.96 -7.17 5.61
C ASN A 281 21.85 -6.26 6.13
N GLN A 282 21.29 -5.42 5.25
CA GLN A 282 20.21 -4.53 5.60
C GLN A 282 18.94 -5.29 6.01
N ILE A 283 18.57 -6.37 5.31
CA ILE A 283 17.40 -7.20 5.64
C ILE A 283 17.58 -7.91 6.97
N LEU A 284 18.75 -8.53 7.21
CA LEU A 284 19.05 -9.17 8.48
C LEU A 284 18.89 -8.17 9.64
N PHE A 285 19.41 -6.95 9.49
CA PHE A 285 19.20 -5.90 10.47
C PHE A 285 17.73 -5.50 10.62
N ARG A 286 16.94 -5.41 9.54
CA ARG A 286 15.51 -5.05 9.59
C ARG A 286 14.63 -6.16 10.19
N THR A 287 15.10 -7.40 10.18
CA THR A 287 14.39 -8.55 10.76
C THR A 287 14.76 -8.78 12.22
N GLU A 288 16.05 -8.80 12.57
CA GLU A 288 16.54 -9.22 13.90
C GLU A 288 17.12 -8.10 14.78
N GLY A 289 17.49 -6.95 14.19
CA GLY A 289 18.18 -5.89 14.93
C GLY A 289 19.68 -6.14 15.10
N ASN A 290 20.29 -5.49 16.09
CA ASN A 290 21.69 -5.66 16.48
C ASN A 290 21.89 -5.18 17.93
N ASP A 291 23.12 -5.20 18.44
CA ASP A 291 23.42 -4.79 19.83
C ASP A 291 22.96 -3.35 20.16
N LYS A 292 23.01 -2.44 19.18
CA LYS A 292 22.56 -1.05 19.35
C LYS A 292 21.03 -0.92 19.31
N TYR A 293 20.36 -1.79 18.58
CA TYR A 293 18.91 -1.82 18.40
C TYR A 293 18.40 -3.23 18.68
N PRO A 294 18.38 -3.67 19.95
CA PRO A 294 17.93 -4.99 20.32
C PRO A 294 16.43 -5.13 20.03
N LEU A 295 16.04 -6.29 19.51
CA LEU A 295 14.67 -6.54 19.10
C LEU A 295 13.80 -7.03 20.27
N HIS A 296 12.69 -6.33 20.51
CA HIS A 296 11.68 -6.67 21.50
C HIS A 296 10.31 -6.82 20.82
N ARG A 297 10.03 -8.01 20.28
CA ARG A 297 8.83 -8.26 19.44
C ARG A 297 7.51 -7.90 20.12
N LEU A 298 7.37 -8.17 21.43
CA LEU A 298 6.16 -7.82 22.18
C LEU A 298 5.98 -6.30 22.32
N GLU A 299 7.05 -5.56 22.63
CA GLU A 299 6.99 -4.10 22.73
C GLU A 299 6.79 -3.44 21.36
N MET A 300 7.36 -4.02 20.30
CA MET A 300 7.08 -3.63 18.91
C MET A 300 5.59 -3.73 18.59
N LEU A 301 4.96 -4.88 18.87
CA LEU A 301 3.53 -5.09 18.64
C LEU A 301 2.68 -4.12 19.45
N LYS A 302 2.99 -4.00 20.74
CA LYS A 302 2.30 -3.10 21.68
C LYS A 302 2.39 -1.63 21.25
N SER A 303 3.55 -1.18 20.78
CA SER A 303 3.75 0.20 20.31
C SER A 303 2.93 0.48 19.05
N ASN A 304 2.93 -0.43 18.07
CA ASN A 304 2.12 -0.31 16.86
C ASN A 304 0.61 -0.36 17.18
N ILE A 305 0.16 -1.25 18.06
CA ILE A 305 -1.27 -1.37 18.45
C ILE A 305 -1.74 -0.12 19.19
N ARG A 306 -0.99 0.33 20.20
CA ARG A 306 -1.34 1.53 21.00
C ARG A 306 -1.47 2.77 20.13
N LEU A 307 -0.64 2.88 19.10
CA LEU A 307 -0.67 4.03 18.20
C LEU A 307 -1.85 3.98 17.22
N MET A 308 -2.24 2.79 16.77
CA MET A 308 -3.40 2.61 15.90
C MET A 308 -4.73 2.83 16.62
N TYR A 309 -4.81 2.43 17.89
CA TYR A 309 -6.07 2.35 18.62
C TYR A 309 -6.08 3.22 19.90
N PRO A 310 -5.92 4.56 19.79
CA PRO A 310 -6.27 5.45 20.90
C PRO A 310 -7.77 5.34 21.22
N LYS A 311 -8.20 5.85 22.38
CA LYS A 311 -9.60 5.75 22.85
C LYS A 311 -10.63 6.17 21.81
N VAL A 312 -10.38 7.25 21.08
CA VAL A 312 -11.27 7.74 20.01
C VAL A 312 -11.39 6.76 18.83
N ALA A 313 -10.30 6.10 18.43
CA ALA A 313 -10.32 5.11 17.37
C ALA A 313 -11.13 3.87 17.79
N ILE A 314 -10.95 3.41 19.03
CA ILE A 314 -11.74 2.31 19.60
C ILE A 314 -13.23 2.68 19.63
N LEU A 315 -13.55 3.90 20.08
CA LEU A 315 -14.92 4.40 20.10
C LEU A 315 -15.55 4.42 18.70
N LEU A 316 -14.85 4.96 17.69
CA LEU A 316 -15.32 4.98 16.31
C LEU A 316 -15.54 3.56 15.75
N LEU A 317 -14.61 2.64 16.02
CA LEU A 317 -14.73 1.24 15.63
C LEU A 317 -15.97 0.60 16.26
N LEU A 318 -16.14 0.74 17.59
CA LEU A 318 -17.27 0.18 18.33
C LEU A 318 -18.61 0.74 17.85
N ILE A 319 -18.74 2.07 17.73
CA ILE A 319 -19.97 2.71 17.24
C ILE A 319 -20.31 2.20 15.85
N THR A 320 -19.34 2.14 14.95
CA THR A 320 -19.57 1.67 13.57
C THR A 320 -20.00 0.21 13.54
N CYS A 321 -19.37 -0.67 14.32
CA CYS A 321 -19.78 -2.06 14.48
C CYS A 321 -21.21 -2.18 15.03
N LEU A 322 -21.56 -1.42 16.07
CA LEU A 322 -22.91 -1.43 16.66
C LEU A 322 -23.97 -0.94 15.66
N VAL A 323 -23.67 0.10 14.88
CA VAL A 323 -24.54 0.59 13.80
C VAL A 323 -24.74 -0.49 12.74
N PHE A 324 -23.68 -1.18 12.31
CA PHE A 324 -23.80 -2.28 11.34
C PHE A 324 -24.59 -3.47 11.91
N LEU A 325 -24.38 -3.82 13.17
CA LEU A 325 -25.18 -4.86 13.84
C LEU A 325 -26.67 -4.49 13.92
N TYR A 326 -26.98 -3.23 14.26
CA TYR A 326 -28.34 -2.72 14.26
C TYR A 326 -28.99 -2.89 12.87
N PHE A 327 -28.31 -2.49 11.80
CA PHE A 327 -28.83 -2.67 10.44
C PHE A 327 -28.92 -4.14 10.03
N ALA A 328 -27.97 -4.99 10.41
CA ALA A 328 -28.03 -6.42 10.15
C ALA A 328 -29.25 -7.07 10.85
N TYR A 329 -29.55 -6.66 12.08
CA TYR A 329 -30.73 -7.09 12.81
C TYR A 329 -32.03 -6.59 12.16
N ARG A 330 -32.09 -5.30 11.78
CA ARG A 330 -33.27 -4.68 11.17
C ARG A 330 -33.60 -5.25 9.79
N LYS A 331 -32.56 -5.57 9.00
CA LYS A 331 -32.70 -6.09 7.63
C LYS A 331 -32.62 -7.62 7.56
N ARG A 332 -32.63 -8.33 8.70
CA ARG A 332 -32.41 -9.79 8.80
C ARG A 332 -33.30 -10.57 7.82
N ASN A 333 -32.70 -11.53 7.12
CA ASN A 333 -33.38 -12.46 6.23
C ASN A 333 -32.66 -13.83 6.26
N SER A 334 -32.77 -14.65 5.21
CA SER A 334 -32.08 -15.94 5.12
C SER A 334 -30.56 -15.85 4.91
N TRP A 335 -29.99 -14.65 4.79
CA TRP A 335 -28.56 -14.40 4.66
C TRP A 335 -27.79 -14.81 5.92
N ARG A 336 -26.99 -15.88 5.82
CA ARG A 336 -26.15 -16.39 6.92
C ARG A 336 -24.71 -16.63 6.45
N PRO A 337 -23.86 -15.59 6.40
CA PRO A 337 -22.52 -15.67 5.82
C PRO A 337 -21.42 -16.13 6.80
N PHE A 338 -21.77 -16.63 7.99
CA PHE A 338 -20.83 -16.80 9.12
C PHE A 338 -19.53 -17.54 8.77
N GLN A 339 -19.61 -18.58 7.93
CA GLN A 339 -18.43 -19.34 7.49
C GLN A 339 -17.42 -18.48 6.72
N LEU A 340 -17.88 -17.48 5.96
CA LEU A 340 -17.03 -16.59 5.17
C LEU A 340 -16.33 -15.53 6.01
N LEU A 341 -16.74 -15.33 7.27
CA LEU A 341 -16.09 -14.36 8.16
C LEU A 341 -14.61 -14.70 8.41
N VAL A 342 -14.23 -15.97 8.26
CA VAL A 342 -12.83 -16.41 8.35
C VAL A 342 -11.93 -15.64 7.39
N LEU A 343 -12.41 -15.25 6.21
CA LEU A 343 -11.61 -14.50 5.23
C LEU A 343 -11.24 -13.10 5.75
N PHE A 344 -12.16 -12.44 6.45
CA PHE A 344 -11.88 -11.16 7.09
C PHE A 344 -10.96 -11.33 8.31
N VAL A 345 -11.09 -12.42 9.07
CA VAL A 345 -10.16 -12.73 10.17
C VAL A 345 -8.73 -12.93 9.63
N LEU A 346 -8.58 -13.69 8.54
CA LEU A 346 -7.27 -13.91 7.90
C LEU A 346 -6.65 -12.58 7.42
N ALA A 347 -7.46 -11.71 6.79
CA ALA A 347 -7.01 -10.37 6.41
C ALA A 347 -6.59 -9.54 7.65
N ALA A 348 -7.39 -9.59 8.72
CA ALA A 348 -7.15 -8.82 9.94
C ALA A 348 -5.86 -9.19 10.67
N VAL A 349 -5.41 -10.44 10.55
CA VAL A 349 -4.17 -10.94 11.17
C VAL A 349 -2.92 -10.58 10.35
N THR A 350 -3.07 -10.27 9.06
CA THR A 350 -1.93 -10.10 8.14
C THR A 350 -0.94 -9.00 8.57
N PRO A 351 -1.36 -7.83 9.09
CA PRO A 351 -0.41 -6.82 9.59
C PRO A 351 0.57 -7.36 10.62
N TYR A 352 0.13 -8.27 11.50
CA TYR A 352 0.98 -8.85 12.55
C TYR A 352 1.94 -9.90 12.00
N ILE A 353 1.57 -10.59 10.91
CA ILE A 353 2.49 -11.45 10.15
C ILE A 353 3.60 -10.58 9.56
N TRP A 354 3.24 -9.50 8.87
CA TRP A 354 4.19 -8.57 8.27
C TRP A 354 5.15 -7.96 9.30
N TYR A 355 4.61 -7.52 10.45
CA TYR A 355 5.42 -7.00 11.54
C TYR A 355 6.45 -8.01 12.03
N ASN A 356 6.19 -9.31 11.98
CA ASN A 356 7.19 -10.29 12.41
C ASN A 356 8.25 -10.61 11.33
N ILE A 357 7.89 -10.51 10.05
CA ILE A 357 8.86 -10.67 8.93
C ILE A 357 9.94 -9.57 9.00
N LEU A 358 9.54 -8.33 9.33
CA LEU A 358 10.43 -7.17 9.43
C LEU A 358 10.25 -6.50 10.79
N ALA A 359 10.57 -7.25 11.85
CA ALA A 359 10.26 -6.84 13.21
C ALA A 359 11.09 -5.69 13.73
N ASN A 360 12.40 -5.68 13.48
CA ASN A 360 13.21 -4.52 13.86
C ASN A 360 12.82 -3.26 13.07
N HIS A 361 12.43 -3.40 11.78
CA HIS A 361 11.85 -2.28 11.01
C HIS A 361 10.58 -1.73 11.68
N SER A 362 9.64 -2.62 12.01
CA SER A 362 8.36 -2.27 12.64
C SER A 362 8.53 -1.75 14.06
N GLN A 363 9.64 -2.08 14.73
CA GLN A 363 10.01 -1.56 16.03
C GLN A 363 10.58 -0.15 15.94
N ILE A 364 11.57 0.09 15.06
CA ILE A 364 12.21 1.40 14.93
C ILE A 364 11.23 2.42 14.36
N HIS A 365 10.37 1.98 13.44
CA HIS A 365 9.49 2.85 12.66
C HIS A 365 8.01 2.73 13.02
N TYR A 366 7.71 2.27 14.24
CA TYR A 366 6.33 2.08 14.72
C TYR A 366 5.42 3.29 14.50
N TRP A 367 6.00 4.50 14.52
CA TRP A 367 5.31 5.77 14.32
C TRP A 367 4.71 5.96 12.91
N PHE A 368 5.11 5.16 11.91
CA PHE A 368 4.38 5.05 10.64
C PHE A 368 3.96 3.64 10.27
N THR A 369 4.70 2.60 10.69
CA THR A 369 4.36 1.23 10.33
C THR A 369 3.03 0.79 10.94
N TYR A 370 2.59 1.42 12.04
CA TYR A 370 1.31 1.13 12.70
C TYR A 370 0.13 1.19 11.72
N ARG A 371 0.22 2.03 10.68
CA ARG A 371 -0.82 2.23 9.66
C ARG A 371 -1.09 0.99 8.82
N THR A 372 -0.20 0.00 8.84
CA THR A 372 -0.49 -1.33 8.24
C THR A 372 -1.76 -1.95 8.85
N GLN A 373 -2.07 -1.64 10.11
CA GLN A 373 -3.28 -2.11 10.79
C GLN A 373 -4.59 -1.51 10.27
N ILE A 374 -4.56 -0.57 9.31
CA ILE A 374 -5.77 -0.14 8.59
C ILE A 374 -6.45 -1.36 7.96
N ILE A 375 -5.67 -2.37 7.54
CA ILE A 375 -6.19 -3.66 7.07
C ILE A 375 -7.02 -4.34 8.17
N THR A 376 -6.53 -4.38 9.42
CA THR A 376 -7.25 -4.97 10.56
C THR A 376 -8.56 -4.24 10.83
N SER A 377 -8.52 -2.90 10.91
CA SER A 377 -9.73 -2.09 11.12
C SER A 377 -10.75 -2.29 10.00
N PHE A 378 -10.28 -2.26 8.75
CA PHE A 378 -11.14 -2.42 7.59
C PHE A 378 -11.72 -3.82 7.48
N ALA A 379 -10.95 -4.86 7.80
CA ALA A 379 -11.42 -6.24 7.83
C ALA A 379 -12.50 -6.44 8.90
N ILE A 380 -12.31 -5.90 10.11
CA ILE A 380 -13.32 -5.96 11.18
C ILE A 380 -14.60 -5.26 10.72
N LEU A 381 -14.51 -4.00 10.30
CA LEU A 381 -15.70 -3.25 9.86
C LEU A 381 -16.39 -3.92 8.66
N SER A 382 -15.62 -4.47 7.72
CA SER A 382 -16.15 -5.23 6.59
C SER A 382 -16.86 -6.50 7.05
N ALA A 383 -16.32 -7.23 8.04
CA ALA A 383 -16.98 -8.42 8.58
C ALA A 383 -18.36 -8.09 9.18
N PHE A 384 -18.47 -6.99 9.94
CA PHE A 384 -19.76 -6.52 10.48
C PHE A 384 -20.70 -6.03 9.38
N ALA A 385 -20.21 -5.27 8.40
CA ALA A 385 -21.00 -4.85 7.24
C ALA A 385 -21.49 -6.05 6.40
N PHE A 386 -20.70 -7.13 6.33
CA PHE A 386 -21.03 -8.33 5.58
C PHE A 386 -22.21 -9.10 6.17
N LEU A 387 -22.50 -8.91 7.46
CA LEU A 387 -23.69 -9.49 8.11
C LEU A 387 -24.99 -8.84 7.65
N ILE A 388 -24.93 -7.61 7.13
CA ILE A 388 -26.10 -6.90 6.61
C ILE A 388 -26.48 -7.56 5.28
N PRO A 389 -27.72 -8.07 5.12
CA PRO A 389 -28.08 -8.77 3.90
C PRO A 389 -27.96 -7.91 2.64
N PRO A 390 -27.60 -8.50 1.49
CA PRO A 390 -27.54 -7.76 0.23
C PRO A 390 -28.91 -7.16 -0.08
N GLU A 391 -28.93 -5.89 -0.48
CA GLU A 391 -30.12 -5.30 -1.05
C GLU A 391 -30.33 -5.91 -2.44
N LYS A 392 -31.54 -6.41 -2.74
CA LYS A 392 -31.86 -6.85 -4.10
C LYS A 392 -31.80 -5.61 -5.00
N SER A 393 -30.77 -5.53 -5.84
CA SER A 393 -30.67 -4.49 -6.87
C SER A 393 -31.87 -4.58 -7.81
N LYS A 394 -32.55 -3.46 -8.07
CA LYS A 394 -33.59 -3.32 -9.10
C LYS A 394 -33.02 -3.35 -10.52
N ASP A 395 -31.70 -3.25 -10.68
CA ASP A 395 -30.99 -3.17 -11.95
C ASP A 395 -30.09 -4.39 -12.17
N GLU A 396 -30.69 -5.55 -12.46
CA GLU A 396 -29.96 -6.73 -12.97
C GLU A 396 -29.33 -6.49 -14.37
N LEU A 397 -29.59 -5.35 -15.02
CA LEU A 397 -29.41 -5.15 -16.46
C LEU A 397 -28.06 -4.58 -16.95
N ASN A 398 -27.09 -4.27 -16.10
CA ASN A 398 -25.82 -3.63 -16.56
C ASN A 398 -24.52 -4.27 -16.03
N TYR A 399 -24.54 -5.54 -15.64
CA TYR A 399 -23.44 -6.16 -14.88
C TYR A 399 -22.56 -7.19 -15.64
N PHE A 400 -22.59 -7.22 -16.97
CA PHE A 400 -21.67 -8.03 -17.78
C PHE A 400 -20.85 -7.22 -18.78
#